data_AF-A0A183E7Y6-F1
#
_entry.id   AF-A0A183E7Y6-F1
#
_cell.length_a   1.000
_cell.length_b   1.000
_cell.length_c   1.000
_cell.angle_alpha   90.00
_cell.angle_beta   90.00
_cell.angle_gamma   90.00
#
_symmetry.space_group_name_H-M   'P 1'
#
loop_
_entity.id
_entity.type
_entity.pdbx_description
1 polymer ?
#
loop_
_entity_poly.entity_id
_entity_poly.type
_entity_poly.pdbx_seq_one_letter_code
_entity_poly.pdbx_strand_id
1 'polypeptide(L)'
;LESAIKYREEDIVNARVLVEQYAADDSDGEINLACLDYKSYVSIVKVKAWILRLITGGAYFLLQPSLAYSIALCHYQMRDYSQALKFIADIIDRGIKDHPELSIGMVTEGIEVSSVGNTLLLHETALVEACNLKAAIEYNLKNLTAASEALTDMPPRSEEELDPVTLHNQALISMDTAPSDGFAKLQYLLSQNPFPPETFSNLLLLYCKYEVHLCAENIYVRKTPIPGRLE
;
A
#
# COMPACT_ATOMS: atom_id res chain seq x y z
N LEU A 1 16.86 13.81 3.36
CA LEU A 1 16.57 13.21 4.69
C LEU A 1 15.58 14.05 5.49
N GLU A 2 15.85 15.33 5.70
CA GLU A 2 14.96 16.22 6.47
C GLU A 2 13.58 16.44 5.80
N SER A 3 13.55 16.56 4.48
CA SER A 3 12.33 16.57 3.67
C SER A 3 11.46 15.32 3.86
N ALA A 4 12.08 14.13 3.92
CA ALA A 4 11.40 12.85 4.12
C ALA A 4 10.83 12.73 5.54
N ILE A 5 11.53 13.26 6.55
CA ILE A 5 11.03 13.34 7.93
C ILE A 5 9.77 14.23 7.97
N LYS A 6 9.84 15.43 7.38
CA LYS A 6 8.69 16.36 7.31
C LYS A 6 7.51 15.77 6.53
N TYR A 7 7.78 15.04 5.45
CA TYR A 7 6.76 14.31 4.71
C TYR A 7 6.05 13.26 5.57
N ARG A 8 6.80 12.56 6.44
CA ARG A 8 6.26 11.56 7.36
C ARG A 8 5.44 12.18 8.49
N GLU A 9 5.84 13.35 8.99
CA GLU A 9 5.13 14.14 10.00
C GLU A 9 3.85 14.84 9.46
N GLU A 10 3.50 14.61 8.19
CA GLU A 10 2.38 15.27 7.49
C GLU A 10 2.55 16.78 7.31
N ASP A 11 3.76 17.29 7.53
CA ASP A 11 4.13 18.68 7.31
C ASP A 11 4.51 18.91 5.84
N ILE A 12 3.49 18.85 4.97
CA ILE A 12 3.66 18.89 3.51
C ILE A 12 4.25 20.22 3.03
N VAL A 13 3.96 21.32 3.74
CA VAL A 13 4.44 22.66 3.39
C VAL A 13 5.96 22.73 3.59
N ASN A 14 6.46 22.34 4.77
CA ASN A 14 7.89 22.37 5.04
C ASN A 14 8.65 21.31 4.25
N ALA A 15 8.05 20.13 4.04
CA ALA A 15 8.63 19.10 3.18
C ALA A 15 8.86 19.64 1.76
N ARG A 16 7.91 20.39 1.19
CA ARG A 16 8.06 21.02 -0.12
C ARG A 16 9.17 22.06 -0.17
N VAL A 17 9.22 22.97 0.81
CA VAL A 17 10.28 23.99 0.88
C VAL A 17 11.67 23.34 0.88
N LEU A 18 11.83 22.22 1.58
CA LEU A 18 13.09 21.48 1.63
C LEU A 18 13.43 20.77 0.32
N VAL A 19 12.44 20.25 -0.42
CA VAL A 19 12.66 19.60 -1.72
C VAL A 19 12.97 20.64 -2.82
N GLU A 20 12.34 21.81 -2.78
CA GLU A 20 12.61 22.90 -3.74
C GLU A 20 14.04 23.47 -3.60
N GLN A 21 14.73 23.17 -2.50
CA GLN A 21 16.15 23.52 -2.29
C GLN A 21 17.12 22.50 -2.91
N TYR A 22 16.63 21.39 -3.46
CA TYR A 22 17.46 20.40 -4.14
C TYR A 22 18.01 20.98 -5.45
N ALA A 23 19.09 20.39 -5.96
CA ALA A 23 19.67 20.83 -7.23
C ALA A 23 18.67 20.64 -8.38
N ALA A 24 18.61 21.59 -9.32
CA ALA A 24 17.61 21.59 -10.39
C ALA A 24 17.76 20.43 -11.39
N ASP A 25 18.90 19.74 -11.37
CA ASP A 25 19.23 18.54 -12.15
C ASP A 25 19.03 17.23 -11.38
N ASP A 26 18.57 17.30 -10.12
CA ASP A 26 18.32 16.12 -9.31
C ASP A 26 16.96 15.48 -9.66
N SER A 27 17.01 14.26 -10.23
CA SER A 27 15.81 13.47 -10.53
C SER A 27 14.99 13.17 -9.27
N ASP A 28 15.65 13.08 -8.11
CA ASP A 28 14.97 12.82 -6.84
C ASP A 28 14.16 14.03 -6.37
N GLY A 29 14.61 15.25 -6.71
CA GLY A 29 13.86 16.49 -6.47
C GLY A 29 12.50 16.47 -7.18
N GLU A 30 12.48 16.10 -8.46
CA GLU A 30 11.24 16.00 -9.23
C GLU A 30 10.30 14.91 -8.68
N ILE A 31 10.85 13.73 -8.34
CA ILE A 31 10.07 12.62 -7.75
C ILE A 31 9.45 13.04 -6.42
N ASN A 32 10.24 13.65 -5.53
CA ASN A 32 9.78 14.07 -4.22
C ASN A 32 8.70 15.17 -4.32
N LEU A 33 8.82 16.11 -5.27
CA LEU A 33 7.77 17.10 -5.54
C LEU A 33 6.49 16.45 -6.05
N ALA A 34 6.58 15.44 -6.91
CA ALA A 34 5.42 14.68 -7.38
C ALA A 34 4.71 13.95 -6.22
N CYS A 35 5.46 13.33 -5.30
CA CYS A 35 4.91 12.71 -4.09
C CYS A 35 4.22 13.72 -3.17
N LEU A 36 4.76 14.93 -3.04
CA LEU A 36 4.17 16.01 -2.25
C LEU A 36 2.89 16.58 -2.89
N ASP A 37 2.90 16.79 -4.21
CA ASP A 37 1.72 17.19 -5.00
C ASP A 37 0.60 16.15 -4.90
N TYR A 38 0.97 14.87 -4.88
CA TYR A 38 0.06 13.76 -4.68
C TYR A 38 -0.53 13.75 -3.26
N LYS A 39 0.30 13.78 -2.21
CA LYS A 39 -0.15 13.72 -0.82
C LYS A 39 -0.99 14.94 -0.40
N SER A 40 -0.76 16.10 -1.01
CA SER A 40 -1.55 17.31 -0.75
C SER A 40 -2.88 17.39 -1.52
N TYR A 41 -3.16 16.43 -2.42
CA TYR A 41 -4.28 16.48 -3.37
C TYR A 41 -4.33 17.77 -4.23
N VAL A 42 -3.23 18.55 -4.26
CA VAL A 42 -3.22 19.91 -4.82
C VAL A 42 -3.34 19.90 -6.34
N SER A 43 -2.84 18.87 -7.04
CA SER A 43 -3.12 18.72 -8.47
C SER A 43 -2.84 17.33 -9.04
N ILE A 44 -3.92 16.55 -9.21
CA ILE A 44 -3.90 15.31 -9.99
C ILE A 44 -3.35 15.53 -11.42
N VAL A 45 -3.52 16.75 -11.96
CA VAL A 45 -3.08 17.14 -13.31
C VAL A 45 -1.56 17.26 -13.37
N LYS A 46 -0.91 17.83 -12.34
CA LYS A 46 0.56 17.92 -12.29
C LYS A 46 1.20 16.54 -12.19
N VAL A 47 0.63 15.67 -11.35
CA VAL A 47 1.06 14.27 -11.24
C VAL A 47 0.94 13.56 -12.59
N LYS A 48 -0.20 13.70 -13.30
CA LYS A 48 -0.37 13.15 -14.66
C LYS A 48 0.65 13.70 -15.66
N ALA A 49 0.90 15.01 -15.66
CA ALA A 49 1.84 15.64 -16.58
C ALA A 49 3.28 15.17 -16.34
N TRP A 50 3.65 14.95 -15.07
CA TRP A 50 4.95 14.40 -14.69
C TRP A 50 5.08 12.92 -15.08
N ILE A 51 4.06 12.08 -14.82
CA ILE A 51 4.02 10.68 -15.28
C ILE A 51 4.19 10.60 -16.80
N LEU A 52 3.42 11.42 -17.54
CA LEU A 52 3.49 11.45 -19.00
C LEU A 52 4.90 11.82 -19.48
N ARG A 53 5.53 12.82 -18.86
CA ARG A 53 6.89 13.25 -19.19
C ARG A 53 7.89 12.11 -19.03
N LEU A 54 7.84 11.39 -17.90
CA LEU A 54 8.72 10.24 -17.63
C LEU A 54 8.57 9.14 -18.68
N ILE A 55 7.33 8.81 -19.05
CA ILE A 55 7.04 7.79 -20.07
C ILE A 55 7.53 8.25 -21.45
N THR A 56 7.21 9.49 -21.86
CA THR A 56 7.58 10.02 -23.18
C THR A 56 9.08 10.32 -23.33
N GLY A 57 9.79 10.57 -22.22
CA GLY A 57 11.22 10.83 -22.21
C GLY A 57 12.10 9.60 -22.41
N GLY A 58 11.51 8.40 -22.60
CA GLY A 58 12.25 7.17 -22.86
C GLY A 58 12.96 6.57 -21.64
N ALA A 59 12.80 7.16 -20.46
CA ALA A 59 13.38 6.68 -19.21
C ALA A 59 12.57 5.54 -18.56
N TYR A 60 11.55 5.00 -19.25
CA TYR A 60 10.66 3.96 -18.75
C TYR A 60 11.41 2.73 -18.23
N PHE A 61 12.45 2.30 -18.95
CA PHE A 61 13.25 1.13 -18.56
C PHE A 61 14.13 1.39 -17.32
N LEU A 62 14.38 2.65 -16.99
CA LEU A 62 15.16 3.07 -15.82
C LEU A 62 14.27 3.34 -14.59
N LEU A 63 12.95 3.13 -14.70
CA LEU A 63 12.02 3.31 -13.60
C LEU A 63 12.34 2.29 -12.50
N GLN A 64 12.88 2.79 -11.40
CA GLN A 64 12.98 2.07 -10.14
C GLN A 64 11.60 1.48 -9.77
N PRO A 65 11.50 0.25 -9.25
CA PRO A 65 10.21 -0.37 -8.94
C PRO A 65 9.33 0.47 -8.00
N SER A 66 9.94 1.16 -7.03
CA SER A 66 9.28 2.12 -6.14
C SER A 66 8.60 3.28 -6.88
N LEU A 67 9.21 3.75 -7.97
CA LEU A 67 8.66 4.79 -8.82
C LEU A 67 7.48 4.26 -9.65
N ALA A 68 7.63 3.08 -10.25
CA ALA A 68 6.53 2.41 -10.96
C ALA A 68 5.33 2.15 -10.04
N TYR A 69 5.58 1.73 -8.81
CA TYR A 69 4.53 1.56 -7.79
C TYR A 69 3.83 2.89 -7.48
N SER A 70 4.60 3.97 -7.31
CA SER A 70 4.03 5.30 -7.06
C SER A 70 3.12 5.76 -8.20
N ILE A 71 3.49 5.47 -9.45
CA ILE A 71 2.65 5.74 -10.63
C ILE A 71 1.37 4.88 -10.61
N ALA A 72 1.49 3.59 -10.30
CA ALA A 72 0.35 2.69 -10.18
C ALA A 72 -0.65 3.18 -9.12
N LEU A 73 -0.14 3.62 -7.97
CA LEU A 73 -0.93 4.17 -6.87
C LEU A 73 -1.67 5.45 -7.30
N CYS A 74 -1.04 6.30 -8.12
CA CYS A 74 -1.68 7.47 -8.69
C CYS A 74 -2.87 7.09 -9.59
N HIS A 75 -2.70 6.11 -10.47
CA HIS A 75 -3.79 5.60 -11.31
C HIS A 75 -4.91 4.96 -10.49
N TYR A 76 -4.57 4.22 -9.43
CA TYR A 76 -5.53 3.65 -8.49
C TYR A 76 -6.42 4.71 -7.84
N GLN A 77 -5.84 5.80 -7.32
CA GLN A 77 -6.61 6.89 -6.73
C GLN A 77 -7.52 7.61 -7.73
N MET A 78 -7.12 7.65 -9.01
CA MET A 78 -7.94 8.18 -10.11
C MET A 78 -9.04 7.21 -10.57
N ARG A 79 -9.12 6.01 -9.97
CA ARG A 79 -9.97 4.88 -10.38
C ARG A 79 -9.69 4.37 -11.79
N ASP A 80 -8.51 4.68 -12.34
CA ASP A 80 -8.04 4.08 -13.59
C ASP A 80 -7.30 2.78 -13.28
N TYR A 81 -8.07 1.76 -12.90
CA TYR A 81 -7.51 0.46 -12.51
C TYR A 81 -6.80 -0.24 -13.66
N SER A 82 -7.18 0.05 -14.92
CA SER A 82 -6.57 -0.56 -16.10
C SER A 82 -5.07 -0.23 -16.21
N GLN A 83 -4.72 1.04 -16.05
CA GLN A 83 -3.32 1.48 -16.08
C GLN A 83 -2.58 1.08 -14.81
N ALA A 84 -3.24 1.16 -13.64
CA ALA A 84 -2.64 0.72 -12.38
C ALA A 84 -2.19 -0.75 -12.45
N LEU A 85 -3.06 -1.65 -12.92
CA LEU A 85 -2.76 -3.07 -13.07
C LEU A 85 -1.63 -3.32 -14.07
N LYS A 86 -1.51 -2.51 -15.14
CA LYS A 86 -0.41 -2.61 -16.09
C LYS A 86 0.95 -2.33 -15.42
N PHE A 87 1.05 -1.25 -14.65
CA PHE A 87 2.28 -0.94 -13.93
C PHE A 87 2.61 -1.99 -12.86
N ILE A 88 1.58 -2.52 -12.18
CA ILE A 88 1.75 -3.59 -11.21
C ILE A 88 2.26 -4.87 -11.86
N ALA A 89 1.68 -5.28 -12.99
CA ALA A 89 2.16 -6.44 -13.75
C ALA A 89 3.63 -6.28 -14.15
N ASP A 90 4.00 -5.10 -14.67
CA ASP A 90 5.39 -4.82 -15.04
C ASP A 90 6.36 -4.87 -13.85
N ILE A 91 5.93 -4.54 -12.62
CA ILE A 91 6.76 -4.68 -11.41
C ILE A 91 6.92 -6.16 -11.05
N ILE A 92 5.82 -6.91 -11.05
CA ILE A 92 5.81 -8.35 -10.72
C ILE A 92 6.66 -9.14 -11.72
N ASP A 93 6.47 -8.92 -13.02
CA ASP A 93 7.20 -9.60 -14.09
C ASP A 93 8.70 -9.34 -14.00
N ARG A 94 9.10 -8.10 -13.66
CA ARG A 94 10.50 -7.76 -13.39
C ARG A 94 11.03 -8.48 -12.16
N GLY A 95 10.27 -8.50 -11.06
CA GLY A 95 10.66 -9.24 -9.85
C GLY A 95 10.86 -10.74 -10.10
N ILE A 96 9.98 -11.37 -10.87
CA ILE A 96 10.09 -12.80 -11.23
C ILE A 96 11.36 -13.06 -12.07
N LYS A 97 11.63 -12.18 -13.03
CA LYS A 97 12.75 -12.34 -13.96
C LYS A 97 14.10 -12.03 -13.32
N ASP A 98 14.18 -10.95 -12.56
CA ASP A 98 15.43 -10.40 -12.05
C ASP A 98 15.79 -10.99 -10.68
N HIS A 99 14.79 -11.46 -9.92
CA HIS A 99 14.96 -11.98 -8.55
C HIS A 99 14.19 -13.30 -8.31
N PRO A 100 14.52 -14.39 -9.03
CA PRO A 100 13.86 -15.69 -8.84
C PRO A 100 14.00 -16.24 -7.41
N GLU A 101 15.01 -15.81 -6.66
CA GLU A 101 15.22 -16.14 -5.25
C GLU A 101 14.07 -15.69 -4.32
N LEU A 102 13.27 -14.70 -4.73
CA LEU A 102 12.15 -14.20 -3.93
C LEU A 102 10.90 -15.10 -3.98
N SER A 103 10.91 -16.15 -4.79
CA SER A 103 9.88 -17.21 -4.78
C SER A 103 8.43 -16.70 -4.95
N ILE A 104 8.25 -15.65 -5.75
CA ILE A 104 6.94 -15.06 -6.09
C ILE A 104 6.06 -16.13 -6.74
N GLY A 105 4.78 -16.23 -6.34
CA GLY A 105 3.81 -17.16 -6.92
C GLY A 105 3.94 -18.63 -6.47
N MET A 106 5.02 -19.01 -5.80
CA MET A 106 5.25 -20.42 -5.40
C MET A 106 4.20 -20.92 -4.40
N VAL A 107 3.74 -20.06 -3.48
CA VAL A 107 2.70 -20.42 -2.50
C VAL A 107 1.34 -20.62 -3.18
N THR A 108 1.01 -19.79 -4.19
CA THR A 108 -0.20 -19.97 -5.02
C THR A 108 -0.17 -21.31 -5.77
N GLU A 109 1.00 -21.74 -6.22
CA GLU A 109 1.20 -23.05 -6.86
C GLU A 109 1.22 -24.23 -5.86
N GLY A 110 1.09 -23.96 -4.56
CA GLY A 110 1.07 -24.98 -3.50
C GLY A 110 2.45 -25.49 -3.10
N ILE A 111 3.52 -24.79 -3.46
CA ILE A 111 4.90 -25.12 -3.10
C ILE A 111 5.21 -24.46 -1.75
N GLU A 112 5.54 -25.27 -0.74
CA GLU A 112 6.01 -24.76 0.54
C GLU A 112 7.45 -24.25 0.41
N VAL A 113 7.61 -22.94 0.55
CA VAL A 113 8.89 -22.24 0.55
C VAL A 113 9.11 -21.54 1.88
N SER A 114 10.36 -21.51 2.34
CA SER A 114 10.74 -20.81 3.57
C SER A 114 10.55 -19.30 3.43
N SER A 115 10.32 -18.62 4.56
CA SER A 115 10.31 -17.15 4.56
C SER A 115 11.58 -16.58 3.93
N VAL A 116 11.42 -15.60 3.04
CA VAL A 116 12.53 -14.80 2.49
C VAL A 116 12.91 -13.65 3.41
N GLY A 117 12.09 -13.34 4.42
CA GLY A 117 12.26 -12.23 5.35
C GLY A 117 12.15 -10.83 4.73
N ASN A 118 12.22 -9.80 5.57
CA ASN A 118 12.16 -8.39 5.16
C ASN A 118 13.54 -7.85 4.77
N THR A 119 14.09 -8.36 3.67
CA THR A 119 15.40 -7.95 3.15
C THR A 119 15.35 -6.60 2.44
N LEU A 120 16.51 -5.92 2.35
CA LEU A 120 16.64 -4.69 1.55
C LEU A 120 16.29 -4.95 0.07
N LEU A 121 16.74 -6.08 -0.46
CA LEU A 121 16.42 -6.52 -1.81
C LEU A 121 14.90 -6.59 -2.03
N LEU A 122 14.16 -7.27 -1.15
CA LEU A 122 12.71 -7.35 -1.23
C LEU A 122 12.07 -5.96 -1.25
N HIS A 123 12.55 -5.04 -0.41
CA HIS A 123 12.05 -3.67 -0.39
C HIS A 123 12.32 -2.92 -1.71
N GLU A 124 13.50 -3.05 -2.30
CA GLU A 124 13.87 -2.38 -3.56
C GLU A 124 13.01 -2.84 -4.75
N THR A 125 12.51 -4.08 -4.71
CA THR A 125 11.63 -4.62 -5.76
C THR A 125 10.21 -4.05 -5.76
N ALA A 126 9.76 -3.41 -4.66
CA ALA A 126 8.38 -2.95 -4.47
C ALA A 126 7.29 -4.03 -4.70
N LEU A 127 7.64 -5.32 -4.60
CA LEU A 127 6.73 -6.43 -4.88
C LEU A 127 5.58 -6.53 -3.87
N VAL A 128 5.89 -6.32 -2.59
CA VAL A 128 4.90 -6.36 -1.51
C VAL A 128 3.86 -5.26 -1.71
N GLU A 129 4.32 -4.05 -2.00
CA GLU A 129 3.49 -2.89 -2.27
C GLU A 129 2.62 -3.09 -3.52
N ALA A 130 3.20 -3.62 -4.60
CA ALA A 130 2.50 -3.89 -5.86
C ALA A 130 1.41 -4.96 -5.68
N CYS A 131 1.71 -6.08 -5.02
CA CYS A 131 0.75 -7.15 -4.75
C CYS A 131 -0.36 -6.69 -3.79
N ASN A 132 -0.05 -5.88 -2.77
CA ASN A 132 -1.06 -5.28 -1.89
C ASN A 132 -2.02 -4.39 -2.68
N LEU A 133 -1.50 -3.57 -3.61
CA LEU A 133 -2.32 -2.71 -4.45
C LEU A 133 -3.17 -3.53 -5.44
N LYS A 134 -2.63 -4.61 -6.01
CA LYS A 134 -3.39 -5.57 -6.82
C LYS A 134 -4.55 -6.15 -6.02
N ALA A 135 -4.29 -6.66 -4.83
CA ALA A 135 -5.31 -7.23 -3.95
C ALA A 135 -6.41 -6.20 -3.62
N ALA A 136 -6.04 -4.96 -3.32
CA ALA A 136 -7.01 -3.89 -3.06
C ALA A 136 -7.88 -3.54 -4.29
N ILE A 137 -7.28 -3.47 -5.49
CA ILE A 137 -8.01 -3.25 -6.75
C ILE A 137 -9.02 -4.37 -7.00
N GLU A 138 -8.57 -5.63 -6.93
CA GLU A 138 -9.42 -6.78 -7.18
C GLU A 138 -10.54 -6.91 -6.13
N TYR A 139 -10.24 -6.61 -4.85
CA TYR A 139 -11.24 -6.56 -3.79
C TYR A 139 -12.32 -5.50 -4.07
N ASN A 140 -11.91 -4.31 -4.53
CA ASN A 140 -12.84 -3.25 -4.93
C ASN A 140 -13.71 -3.64 -6.12
N LEU A 141 -13.16 -4.41 -7.07
CA LEU A 141 -13.86 -4.98 -8.21
C LEU A 141 -14.71 -6.21 -7.87
N LYS A 142 -14.73 -6.64 -6.60
CA LYS A 142 -15.44 -7.82 -6.08
C LYS A 142 -14.91 -9.16 -6.58
N ASN A 143 -13.67 -9.17 -7.08
CA ASN A 143 -12.95 -10.38 -7.48
C ASN A 143 -12.16 -10.95 -6.29
N LEU A 144 -12.86 -11.54 -5.32
CA LEU A 144 -12.22 -12.03 -4.08
C LEU A 144 -11.18 -13.13 -4.31
N THR A 145 -11.37 -13.97 -5.34
CA THR A 145 -10.40 -15.00 -5.72
C THR A 145 -9.09 -14.38 -6.21
N ALA A 146 -9.17 -13.45 -7.16
CA ALA A 146 -8.00 -12.73 -7.69
C ALA A 146 -7.31 -11.88 -6.61
N ALA A 147 -8.10 -11.30 -5.68
CA ALA A 147 -7.56 -10.58 -4.55
C ALA A 147 -6.78 -11.51 -3.60
N SER A 148 -7.29 -12.71 -3.35
CA SER A 148 -6.62 -13.73 -2.54
C SER A 148 -5.35 -14.22 -3.22
N GLU A 149 -5.42 -14.53 -4.52
CA GLU A 149 -4.26 -14.93 -5.32
C GLU A 149 -3.16 -13.87 -5.30
N ALA A 150 -3.51 -12.58 -5.41
CA ALA A 150 -2.55 -11.50 -5.32
C ALA A 150 -1.80 -11.45 -3.97
N LEU A 151 -2.42 -11.88 -2.87
CA LEU A 151 -1.76 -11.97 -1.56
C LEU A 151 -0.90 -13.23 -1.43
N THR A 152 -1.31 -14.36 -2.01
CA THR A 152 -0.51 -15.61 -2.01
C THR A 152 0.64 -15.57 -3.02
N ASP A 153 0.55 -14.72 -4.05
CA ASP A 153 1.62 -14.49 -5.01
C ASP A 153 2.80 -13.71 -4.42
N MET A 154 2.62 -13.06 -3.27
CA MET A 154 3.69 -12.33 -2.60
C MET A 154 4.87 -13.26 -2.26
N PRO A 155 6.11 -12.73 -2.21
CA PRO A 155 7.24 -13.42 -1.63
C PRO A 155 6.90 -13.99 -0.23
N PRO A 156 7.20 -15.26 0.03
CA PRO A 156 6.77 -15.94 1.25
C PRO A 156 7.43 -15.29 2.47
N ARG A 157 6.61 -14.89 3.43
CA ARG A 157 7.03 -14.29 4.70
C ARG A 157 6.28 -14.95 5.85
N SER A 158 6.92 -15.05 7.01
CA SER A 158 6.20 -15.50 8.21
C SER A 158 5.18 -14.45 8.63
N GLU A 159 4.12 -14.86 9.36
CA GLU A 159 3.05 -13.95 9.78
C GLU A 159 3.59 -12.79 10.64
N GLU A 160 4.63 -13.03 11.44
CA GLU A 160 5.31 -12.03 12.28
C GLU A 160 6.06 -10.96 11.47
N GLU A 161 6.43 -11.27 10.22
CA GLU A 161 7.16 -10.39 9.31
C GLU A 161 6.23 -9.61 8.38
N LEU A 162 4.92 -9.87 8.41
CA LEU A 162 3.97 -9.18 7.56
C LEU A 162 3.82 -7.72 7.98
N ASP A 163 3.87 -6.84 6.99
CA ASP A 163 3.58 -5.44 7.20
C ASP A 163 2.08 -5.22 7.53
N PRO A 164 1.75 -4.10 8.19
CA PRO A 164 0.38 -3.81 8.59
C PRO A 164 -0.63 -3.78 7.44
N VAL A 165 -0.20 -3.43 6.22
CA VAL A 165 -1.08 -3.34 5.04
C VAL A 165 -1.40 -4.74 4.52
N THR A 166 -0.41 -5.62 4.39
CA THR A 166 -0.62 -7.02 4.04
C THR A 166 -1.51 -7.71 5.06
N LEU A 167 -1.25 -7.53 6.35
CA LEU A 167 -2.06 -8.14 7.41
C LEU A 167 -3.52 -7.65 7.36
N HIS A 168 -3.72 -6.34 7.13
CA HIS A 168 -5.05 -5.75 6.96
C HIS A 168 -5.78 -6.33 5.75
N ASN A 169 -5.11 -6.43 4.60
CA ASN A 169 -5.70 -6.99 3.38
C ASN A 169 -6.05 -8.47 3.53
N GLN A 170 -5.17 -9.27 4.16
CA GLN A 170 -5.45 -10.67 4.48
C GLN A 170 -6.71 -10.79 5.34
N ALA A 171 -6.83 -9.96 6.38
CA ALA A 171 -7.99 -9.97 7.27
C ALA A 171 -9.30 -9.65 6.55
N LEU A 172 -9.29 -8.71 5.59
CA LEU A 172 -10.49 -8.36 4.81
C LEU A 172 -10.92 -9.47 3.86
N ILE A 173 -9.97 -10.14 3.22
CA ILE A 173 -10.24 -11.21 2.26
C ILE A 173 -10.72 -12.48 3.00
N SER A 174 -10.20 -12.75 4.19
CA SER A 174 -10.58 -13.91 4.99
C SER A 174 -11.90 -13.76 5.75
N MET A 175 -12.61 -12.63 5.64
CA MET A 175 -13.86 -12.42 6.40
C MET A 175 -14.96 -13.44 6.07
N ASP A 176 -15.03 -13.90 4.82
CA ASP A 176 -16.07 -14.85 4.41
C ASP A 176 -15.70 -16.31 4.76
N THR A 177 -14.41 -16.62 4.98
CA THR A 177 -13.92 -17.97 5.30
C THR A 177 -13.63 -18.17 6.79
N ALA A 178 -12.97 -17.20 7.43
CA ALA A 178 -12.53 -17.22 8.82
C ALA A 178 -12.72 -15.83 9.47
N PRO A 179 -13.98 -15.41 9.74
CA PRO A 179 -14.28 -14.08 10.26
C PRO A 179 -13.64 -13.80 11.63
N SER A 180 -13.55 -14.80 12.51
CA SER A 180 -12.92 -14.65 13.83
C SER A 180 -11.44 -14.27 13.73
N ASP A 181 -10.72 -14.84 12.78
CA ASP A 181 -9.30 -14.54 12.53
C ASP A 181 -9.15 -13.13 11.93
N GLY A 182 -9.99 -12.78 10.95
CA GLY A 182 -10.01 -11.43 10.37
C GLY A 182 -10.28 -10.34 11.41
N PHE A 183 -11.25 -10.56 12.32
CA PHE A 183 -11.51 -9.64 13.42
C PHE A 183 -10.33 -9.52 14.40
N ALA A 184 -9.65 -10.62 14.72
CA ALA A 184 -8.48 -10.60 15.60
C ALA A 184 -7.33 -9.79 15.00
N LYS A 185 -7.05 -9.99 13.70
CA LYS A 185 -6.02 -9.24 12.95
C LYS A 185 -6.30 -7.75 12.90
N LEU A 186 -7.55 -7.35 12.59
CA LEU A 186 -7.93 -5.93 12.55
C LEU A 186 -7.88 -5.27 13.94
N GLN A 187 -8.28 -5.98 15.00
CA GLN A 187 -8.15 -5.48 16.37
C GLN A 187 -6.70 -5.34 16.80
N TYR A 188 -5.86 -6.31 16.45
CA TYR A 188 -4.42 -6.25 16.66
C TYR A 188 -3.83 -5.00 15.97
N LEU A 189 -4.16 -4.75 14.70
CA LEU A 189 -3.71 -3.57 13.96
C LEU A 189 -4.10 -2.26 14.65
N LEU A 190 -5.32 -2.14 15.19
CA LEU A 190 -5.74 -0.94 15.93
C LEU A 190 -4.97 -0.69 17.23
N SER A 191 -4.28 -1.70 17.75
CA SER A 191 -3.37 -1.56 18.89
C SER A 191 -1.96 -1.11 18.49
N GLN A 192 -1.61 -1.23 17.20
CA GLN A 192 -0.30 -0.84 16.67
C GLN A 192 -0.24 0.65 16.33
N ASN A 193 0.97 1.20 16.26
CA ASN A 193 1.23 2.53 15.73
C ASN A 193 2.56 2.50 14.93
N PRO A 194 2.55 2.72 13.61
CA PRO A 194 1.40 3.09 12.75
C PRO A 194 0.51 1.89 12.38
N PHE A 195 -0.74 2.18 11.99
CA PHE A 195 -1.67 1.21 11.40
C PHE A 195 -2.34 1.81 10.15
N PRO A 196 -2.85 0.99 9.21
CA PRO A 196 -3.52 1.51 8.01
C PRO A 196 -4.75 2.36 8.38
N PRO A 197 -4.93 3.55 7.79
CA PRO A 197 -6.03 4.45 8.16
C PRO A 197 -7.41 3.82 7.92
N GLU A 198 -7.52 2.90 6.96
CA GLU A 198 -8.75 2.18 6.63
C GLU A 198 -9.13 1.12 7.68
N THR A 199 -8.20 0.68 8.54
CA THR A 199 -8.45 -0.40 9.53
C THR A 199 -9.63 -0.08 10.44
N PHE A 200 -9.69 1.15 10.96
CA PHE A 200 -10.76 1.55 11.88
C PHE A 200 -12.14 1.54 11.21
N SER A 201 -12.26 2.22 10.06
CA SER A 201 -13.51 2.31 9.31
C SER A 201 -14.00 0.94 8.84
N ASN A 202 -13.09 0.11 8.32
CA ASN A 202 -13.44 -1.23 7.85
C ASN A 202 -13.87 -2.14 8.99
N LEU A 203 -13.19 -2.08 10.15
CA LEU A 203 -13.57 -2.87 11.30
C LEU A 203 -14.98 -2.51 11.80
N LEU A 204 -15.32 -1.22 11.86
CA LEU A 204 -16.67 -0.77 12.21
C LEU A 204 -17.73 -1.29 11.22
N LEU A 205 -17.47 -1.17 9.92
CA LEU A 205 -18.37 -1.68 8.88
C LEU A 205 -18.57 -3.20 8.99
N LEU A 206 -17.50 -3.94 9.30
CA LEU A 206 -17.58 -5.39 9.52
C LEU A 206 -18.38 -5.73 10.77
N TYR A 207 -18.20 -5.04 11.90
CA TYR A 207 -19.07 -5.28 13.07
C TYR A 207 -20.54 -5.02 12.78
N CYS A 208 -20.85 -3.98 11.99
CA CYS A 208 -22.21 -3.74 11.54
C CYS A 208 -22.73 -4.87 10.64
N LYS A 209 -21.91 -5.37 9.70
CA LYS A 209 -22.27 -6.48 8.79
C LYS A 209 -22.57 -7.78 9.53
N TYR A 210 -21.84 -8.07 10.61
CA TYR A 210 -22.00 -9.30 11.42
C TYR A 210 -22.90 -9.09 12.66
N GLU A 211 -23.64 -7.98 12.74
CA GLU A 211 -24.58 -7.64 13.82
C GLU A 211 -23.95 -7.61 15.22
N VAL A 212 -22.65 -7.34 15.32
CA VAL A 212 -21.91 -7.25 16.60
C VAL A 212 -21.86 -5.80 17.09
N HIS A 213 -23.04 -5.20 17.31
CA HIS A 213 -23.18 -3.76 17.57
C HIS A 213 -22.45 -3.27 18.83
N LEU A 214 -22.37 -4.07 19.89
CA LEU A 214 -21.68 -3.71 21.13
C LEU A 214 -20.17 -3.52 20.94
N CYS A 215 -19.55 -4.30 20.05
CA CYS A 215 -18.13 -4.16 19.73
C CYS A 215 -17.88 -2.90 18.88
N ALA A 216 -18.80 -2.58 17.96
CA ALA A 216 -18.73 -1.36 17.16
C ALA A 216 -18.81 -0.09 18.03
N GLU A 217 -19.76 -0.03 18.96
CA GLU A 217 -19.91 1.12 19.87
C GLU A 217 -18.68 1.32 20.76
N ASN A 218 -18.14 0.25 21.35
CA ASN A 218 -16.99 0.35 22.25
C ASN A 218 -15.72 0.84 21.54
N ILE A 219 -15.49 0.38 20.30
CA ILE A 219 -14.34 0.82 19.50
C ILE A 219 -14.54 2.25 18.99
N TYR A 220 -15.76 2.61 18.56
CA TYR A 220 -16.08 3.98 18.16
C TYR A 220 -15.81 4.97 19.31
N VAL A 221 -16.30 4.68 20.52
CA VAL A 221 -16.13 5.55 21.69
C VAL A 221 -14.66 5.66 22.12
N ARG A 222 -13.86 4.58 22.03
CA ARG A 222 -12.44 4.60 22.43
C ARG A 222 -11.53 5.35 21.47
N LYS A 223 -11.89 5.43 20.19
CA LYS A 223 -11.02 5.98 19.14
C LYS A 223 -11.52 7.33 18.59
N THR A 224 -12.74 7.74 18.92
CA THR A 224 -13.22 9.11 18.65
C THR A 224 -13.06 9.96 19.91
N PRO A 225 -12.29 11.07 19.86
CA PRO A 225 -12.28 12.00 20.97
C PRO A 225 -13.67 12.61 21.10
N ILE A 226 -14.34 12.34 22.22
CA ILE A 226 -15.59 13.00 22.56
C ILE A 226 -15.25 14.46 22.88
N PRO A 227 -15.82 15.46 22.19
CA PRO A 227 -15.60 16.85 22.54
C PRO A 227 -16.01 17.08 23.99
N GLY A 228 -15.04 17.37 24.87
CA GLY A 228 -15.28 17.67 26.29
C GLY A 228 -14.82 16.64 27.32
N ARG A 229 -14.19 15.53 26.93
CA ARG A 229 -13.43 14.69 27.87
C ARG A 229 -11.95 15.08 27.80
N LEU A 230 -11.53 15.91 28.75
CA LEU A 230 -10.12 16.09 29.10
C LEU A 230 -9.62 14.76 29.68
N GLU A 231 -8.60 14.18 29.08
CA GLU A 231 -7.61 13.38 29.80
C GLU A 231 -6.44 14.29 30.19
#